data_AF-A0A943TL36-F1
#
_entry.id   AF-A0A943TL36-F1
#
_cell.length_a   1.000
_cell.length_b   1.000
_cell.length_c   1.000
_cell.angle_alpha   90.00
_cell.angle_beta   90.00
_cell.angle_gamma   90.00
#
_symmetry.space_group_name_H-M   'P 1'
#
loop_
_entity.id
_entity.type
_entity.pdbx_description
1 polymer ?
#
loop_
_entity_poly.entity_id
_entity_poly.type
_entity_poly.pdbx_seq_one_letter_code
_entity_poly.pdbx_strand_id
1 'polypeptide(L)' 'MHMPEIQSVLNEKNISFSYVEEDNCGSIDFEHRGLRYHIWEFADDVEPVGVETNLRYAGRDEEIEGDYDTILAEHLKKEF' A
#
# COMPACT_ATOMS: atom_id res chain seq x y z
N MET A 1 -6.91 -11.96 -0.14
CA MET A 1 -6.11 -11.09 -1.02
C MET A 1 -6.44 -9.67 -0.63
N HIS A 2 -5.48 -9.03 0.01
CA HIS A 2 -5.59 -7.70 0.57
C HIS A 2 -5.21 -6.64 -0.47
N MET A 3 -5.75 -5.44 -0.30
CA MET A 3 -5.43 -4.28 -1.15
C MET A 3 -5.59 -4.51 -2.68
N PRO A 4 -6.70 -5.10 -3.17
CA PRO A 4 -6.86 -5.40 -4.60
C PRO A 4 -6.84 -4.17 -5.51
N GLU A 5 -7.34 -3.00 -5.06
CA GLU A 5 -7.34 -1.80 -5.87
C GLU A 5 -5.92 -1.23 -6.04
N ILE A 6 -5.15 -1.15 -4.96
CA ILE A 6 -3.73 -0.76 -5.02
C ILE A 6 -2.97 -1.66 -6.00
N GLN A 7 -3.12 -2.98 -5.86
CA GLN A 7 -2.44 -3.94 -6.74
C GLN A 7 -2.85 -3.77 -8.20
N SER A 8 -4.14 -3.50 -8.47
CA SER A 8 -4.62 -3.21 -9.83
C SER A 8 -3.92 -1.99 -10.41
N VAL A 9 -3.85 -0.88 -9.67
CA VAL A 9 -3.24 0.37 -10.14
C VAL A 9 -1.74 0.20 -10.42
N LEU A 10 -1.02 -0.51 -9.57
CA LEU A 10 0.41 -0.79 -9.77
C LEU A 10 0.62 -1.60 -11.06
N ASN A 11 -0.21 -2.61 -11.30
CA ASN A 11 -0.18 -3.40 -12.54
C ASN A 11 -0.50 -2.55 -13.78
N GLU A 12 -1.55 -1.74 -13.74
CA GLU A 12 -1.94 -0.84 -14.84
C GLU A 12 -0.82 0.14 -15.21
N LYS A 13 -0.09 0.64 -14.20
CA LYS A 13 1.07 1.54 -14.38
C LYS A 13 2.37 0.82 -14.73
N ASN A 14 2.37 -0.51 -14.84
CA ASN A 14 3.55 -1.35 -15.04
C ASN A 14 4.64 -1.13 -13.97
N ILE A 15 4.23 -0.87 -12.72
CA ILE A 15 5.12 -0.77 -11.58
C ILE A 15 5.23 -2.16 -10.96
N SER A 16 6.43 -2.73 -10.98
CA SER A 16 6.69 -4.01 -10.31
C SER A 16 6.68 -3.83 -8.79
N PHE A 17 6.01 -4.73 -8.09
CA PHE A 17 5.89 -4.73 -6.64
C PHE A 17 6.05 -6.14 -6.07
N SER A 18 6.42 -6.22 -4.80
CA SER A 18 6.38 -7.45 -4.01
C SER A 18 5.13 -7.42 -3.13
N TYR A 19 4.44 -8.54 -3.02
CA TYR A 19 3.31 -8.74 -2.11
C TYR A 19 3.61 -9.92 -1.18
N VAL A 20 3.41 -9.71 0.11
CA VAL A 20 3.48 -10.76 1.14
C VAL A 20 2.21 -10.68 1.98
N GLU A 21 1.70 -11.84 2.40
CA GLU A 21 0.57 -11.95 3.31
C GLU A 21 1.02 -12.84 4.48
N GLU A 22 1.11 -12.27 5.68
CA GLU A 22 1.47 -12.95 6.93
C GLU A 22 0.52 -12.50 8.04
N ASP A 23 0.10 -13.42 8.91
CA ASP A 23 -0.81 -13.14 10.03
C ASP A 23 -2.06 -12.32 9.67
N ASN A 24 -2.65 -12.61 8.49
CA ASN A 24 -3.85 -11.93 7.95
C ASN A 24 -3.63 -10.43 7.61
N CYS A 25 -2.37 -9.99 7.52
CA CYS A 25 -1.97 -8.68 7.05
C CYS A 25 -1.17 -8.81 5.73
N GLY A 26 -1.52 -7.97 4.76
CA GLY A 26 -0.81 -7.80 3.51
C GLY A 26 0.22 -6.68 3.58
N SER A 27 1.37 -6.90 2.95
CA SER A 27 2.39 -5.88 2.72
C SER A 27 2.69 -5.75 1.23
N ILE A 28 2.85 -4.51 0.77
CA ILE A 28 3.28 -4.19 -0.59
C ILE A 28 4.53 -3.33 -0.52
N ASP A 29 5.57 -3.73 -1.24
CA ASP A 29 6.82 -2.99 -1.38
C ASP A 29 7.15 -2.78 -2.87
N PHE A 30 7.49 -1.56 -3.25
CA PHE A 30 7.85 -1.24 -4.64
C PHE A 30 8.85 -0.09 -4.75
N GLU A 31 9.49 0.02 -5.91
CA GLU A 31 10.36 1.13 -6.25
C GLU A 31 9.78 1.92 -7.42
N HIS A 32 9.76 3.25 -7.31
CA HIS A 32 9.37 4.14 -8.40
C HIS A 32 10.31 5.34 -8.46
N ARG A 33 10.90 5.59 -9.64
CA ARG A 33 11.86 6.70 -9.88
C ARG A 33 13.02 6.76 -8.87
N GLY A 34 13.49 5.60 -8.41
CA GLY A 34 14.61 5.48 -7.45
C GLY A 34 14.23 5.73 -6.00
N LEU A 35 12.93 5.87 -5.69
CA LEU A 35 12.40 5.96 -4.33
C LEU A 35 11.67 4.66 -3.98
N ARG A 36 11.81 4.23 -2.72
CA ARG A 36 11.17 3.02 -2.18
C ARG A 36 9.91 3.37 -1.42
N TYR A 37 8.86 2.63 -1.70
CA TYR A 37 7.55 2.82 -1.11
C TYR A 37 7.06 1.52 -0.48
N HIS A 38 6.33 1.67 0.62
CA HIS A 38 5.68 0.56 1.30
C HIS A 38 4.23 0.89 1.66
N ILE A 39 3.41 -0.17 1.72
CA ILE A 39 2.05 -0.15 2.26
C ILE A 39 1.92 -1.42 3.09
N TRP A 40 1.87 -1.28 4.41
CA TRP A 40 1.91 -2.41 5.35
C TRP A 40 0.66 -2.39 6.22
N GLU A 41 -0.20 -3.39 6.07
CA GLU A 41 -1.37 -3.53 6.93
C GLU A 41 -0.96 -3.81 8.38
N PHE A 42 -1.68 -3.19 9.31
CA PHE A 42 -1.61 -3.50 10.74
C PHE A 42 -3.00 -3.86 11.27
N ALA A 43 -3.03 -4.77 12.22
CA ALA A 43 -4.24 -5.25 12.89
C ALA A 43 -4.12 -5.02 14.41
N ASP A 44 -5.19 -4.53 15.03
CA ASP A 44 -5.31 -4.50 16.50
C ASP A 44 -5.69 -5.87 17.09
N ASP A 45 -6.27 -6.76 16.27
CA ASP A 45 -6.68 -8.12 16.65
C ASP A 45 -6.49 -9.08 15.45
N VAL A 46 -7.55 -9.71 14.92
CA VAL A 46 -7.46 -10.64 13.78
C VAL A 46 -7.51 -9.96 12.41
N GLU A 47 -8.24 -8.85 12.28
CA GLU A 47 -8.47 -8.19 10.99
C GLU A 47 -7.68 -6.87 10.89
N PRO A 48 -7.12 -6.54 9.70
CA PRO A 48 -6.49 -5.24 9.47
C PRO A 48 -7.43 -4.07 9.78
N VAL A 49 -6.91 -3.08 10.49
CA VAL A 49 -7.62 -1.85 10.83
C VAL A 49 -7.10 -0.65 10.03
N GLY A 50 -5.87 -0.76 9.52
CA GLY A 50 -5.21 0.29 8.75
C GLY A 50 -3.92 -0.17 8.10
N VAL A 51 -3.19 0.80 7.52
CA VAL A 51 -1.87 0.62 6.92
C VAL A 51 -0.88 1.67 7.40
N GLU A 52 0.36 1.27 7.63
CA GLU A 52 1.53 2.15 7.68
C GLU A 52 2.05 2.31 6.25
N THR A 53 2.27 3.55 5.80
CA THR A 53 2.73 3.82 4.44
C THR A 53 3.52 5.12 4.34
N ASN A 54 4.43 5.20 3.37
CA ASN A 54 5.14 6.43 3.03
C ASN A 54 4.73 7.03 1.67
N LEU A 55 3.57 6.61 1.14
CA LEU A 55 3.19 6.84 -0.25
C LEU A 55 3.11 8.32 -0.63
N ARG A 56 2.56 9.16 0.25
CA ARG A 56 2.37 10.60 -0.03
C ARG A 56 3.63 11.42 0.25
N TYR A 57 4.46 10.95 1.18
CA TYR A 57 5.64 11.66 1.67
C TYR A 57 6.83 10.72 1.60
N ALA A 58 7.41 10.55 0.41
CA ALA A 58 8.54 9.64 0.21
C ALA A 58 9.61 9.77 1.32
N GLY A 59 9.73 8.74 2.14
CA GLY A 59 10.66 8.70 3.30
C GLY A 59 10.09 9.18 4.64
N ARG A 60 8.79 9.48 4.74
CA ARG A 60 8.07 9.75 5.99
C ARG A 60 6.78 8.93 6.04
N ASP A 61 6.64 8.18 7.12
CA ASP A 61 5.51 7.28 7.32
C ASP A 61 4.27 8.05 7.83
N GLU A 62 3.11 7.56 7.41
CA GLU A 62 1.79 7.92 7.88
C GLU A 62 0.95 6.65 8.11
N GLU A 63 0.03 6.72 9.05
CA GLU A 63 -0.93 5.66 9.31
C GLU A 63 -2.30 6.07 8.74
N ILE A 64 -2.96 5.15 8.04
CA ILE A 64 -4.29 5.35 7.47
C ILE A 64 -5.18 4.19 7.90
N GLU A 65 -6.22 4.49 8.67
CA GLU A 65 -7.25 3.54 9.07
C GLU A 65 -8.47 3.59 8.14
N GLY A 66 -9.25 2.51 8.12
CA GLY A 66 -10.50 2.43 7.35
C GLY A 66 -10.28 2.02 5.89
N ASP A 67 -10.83 2.78 4.95
CA ASP A 67 -10.82 2.43 3.52
C ASP A 67 -9.49 2.80 2.82
N TYR A 68 -8.38 2.27 3.35
CA TYR A 68 -7.03 2.59 2.86
C TYR A 68 -6.77 2.11 1.43
N ASP A 69 -7.37 0.98 1.01
CA ASP A 69 -7.19 0.45 -0.35
C ASP A 69 -7.66 1.46 -1.39
N THR A 70 -8.89 1.96 -1.27
CA THR A 70 -9.45 2.99 -2.17
C THR A 70 -8.64 4.29 -2.08
N ILE A 71 -8.35 4.76 -0.87
CA ILE A 71 -7.66 6.04 -0.63
C ILE A 71 -6.27 6.06 -1.28
N LEU A 72 -5.50 4.98 -1.12
CA LEU A 72 -4.15 4.89 -1.67
C LEU A 72 -4.15 4.55 -3.16
N ALA A 73 -5.10 3.74 -3.64
CA ALA A 73 -5.27 3.49 -5.07
C ALA A 73 -5.55 4.79 -5.84
N GLU A 74 -6.43 5.66 -5.33
CA GLU A 74 -6.69 6.97 -5.93
C GLU A 74 -5.46 7.88 -5.91
N HIS A 75 -4.67 7.83 -4.82
CA HIS A 75 -3.42 8.57 -4.75
C HIS A 75 -2.39 8.07 -5.80
N LEU A 76 -2.19 6.75 -5.89
CA LEU A 76 -1.34 6.13 -6.91
C LEU A 76 -1.76 6.54 -8.31
N LYS A 77 -3.06 6.45 -8.63
CA LYS A 77 -3.61 6.82 -9.95
C LYS A 77 -3.19 8.23 -10.35
N LYS A 78 -3.20 9.16 -9.40
CA LYS A 78 -2.96 10.58 -9.64
C LYS A 78 -1.47 10.97 -9.69
N GLU A 79 -0.63 10.42 -8.82
CA GLU A 79 0.72 10.95 -8.57
C GLU A 79 1.87 10.08 -9.13
N PHE A 80 1.62 8.80 -9.47
CA PHE A 80 2.63 7.84 -9.96
C PHE A 80 2.51 7.59 -11.47
#